data_AF-A0A7Y4URB3-F1
#
_entry.id   AF-A0A7Y4URB3-F1
#
_cell.length_a   1.000
_cell.length_b   1.000
_cell.length_c   1.000
_cell.angle_alpha   90.00
_cell.angle_beta   90.00
_cell.angle_gamma   90.00
#
_symmetry.space_group_name_H-M   'P 1'
#
loop_
_entity.id
_entity.type
_entity.pdbx_description
1 polymer ?
#
loop_
_entity_poly.entity_id
_entity_poly.type
_entity_poly.pdbx_seq_one_letter_code
_entity_poly.pdbx_strand_id
1 'polypeptide(L)'
;MRAIVIAFAALAAIKVWTQDRMVRAAMSEALIQAYRERAQVVCARETLKESGKDASREAAKPAAASVALWSSAEAAEITIGAKVADVMLWDYNNPLWDVRYRHPHLVLTASGARSLKCSYDLRAGVAFVQVL
;
A
#
# COMPACT_ATOMS: atom_id res chain seq x y z
N MET A 1 36.52 -18.94 -26.80
CA MET A 1 35.18 -19.57 -26.73
C MET A 1 34.53 -19.38 -25.36
N ARG A 2 35.04 -19.96 -24.27
CA ARG A 2 34.40 -19.89 -22.93
C ARG A 2 34.16 -18.46 -22.42
N ALA A 3 35.15 -17.56 -22.56
CA ALA A 3 35.01 -16.17 -22.12
C ALA A 3 33.91 -15.40 -22.87
N ILE A 4 33.76 -15.64 -24.18
CA ILE A 4 32.72 -15.03 -25.01
C ILE A 4 31.34 -15.52 -24.57
N VAL A 5 31.19 -16.82 -24.32
CA VAL A 5 29.94 -17.41 -23.83
C VAL A 5 29.55 -16.82 -22.47
N ILE A 6 30.52 -16.67 -21.55
CA ILE A 6 30.28 -16.06 -20.23
C ILE A 6 29.84 -14.60 -20.37
N ALA A 7 30.49 -13.82 -21.26
CA ALA A 7 30.12 -12.43 -21.50
C ALA A 7 28.68 -12.30 -22.05
N PHE A 8 28.29 -13.15 -22.99
CA PHE A 8 26.92 -13.17 -23.50
C PHE A 8 25.89 -13.57 -22.43
N ALA A 9 26.21 -14.57 -21.61
CA ALA A 9 25.34 -14.99 -20.51
C ALA A 9 25.14 -13.85 -19.49
N ALA A 10 26.21 -13.14 -19.13
CA ALA A 10 26.14 -11.99 -18.23
C ALA A 10 25.28 -10.85 -18.83
N LEU A 11 25.50 -10.50 -20.10
CA LEU A 11 24.72 -9.48 -20.79
C LEU A 11 23.23 -9.84 -20.86
N ALA A 12 22.91 -11.11 -21.16
CA ALA A 12 21.54 -11.58 -21.17
C ALA A 12 20.88 -11.49 -19.79
N ALA A 13 21.58 -11.90 -18.73
CA ALA A 13 21.09 -11.78 -17.35
C ALA A 13 20.84 -10.32 -16.96
N ILE A 14 21.77 -9.41 -17.28
CA ILE A 14 21.63 -7.97 -17.02
C ILE A 14 20.43 -7.40 -17.79
N LYS A 15 20.23 -7.80 -19.05
CA LYS A 15 19.09 -7.34 -19.86
C LYS A 15 17.76 -7.79 -19.25
N VAL A 16 17.63 -9.07 -18.90
CA VAL A 16 16.39 -9.60 -18.29
C VAL A 16 16.13 -8.91 -16.95
N TRP A 17 17.16 -8.71 -16.13
CA TRP A 17 17.03 -8.04 -14.85
C TRP A 17 16.56 -6.58 -14.98
N THR A 18 17.13 -5.83 -15.93
CA THR A 18 16.71 -4.44 -16.17
C THR A 18 15.29 -4.36 -16.72
N GLN A 19 14.91 -5.26 -17.64
CA GLN A 19 13.55 -5.33 -18.17
C GLN A 19 12.52 -5.66 -17.08
N ASP A 20 12.76 -6.67 -16.25
CA ASP A 20 11.86 -7.03 -15.16
C ASP A 20 11.69 -5.86 -14.17
N ARG A 21 12.78 -5.18 -13.81
CA ARG A 21 12.73 -4.03 -12.90
C ARG A 21 11.92 -2.87 -13.47
N MET A 22 12.12 -2.54 -14.75
CA MET A 22 11.39 -1.45 -15.41
C MET A 22 9.90 -1.76 -15.53
N VAL A 23 9.55 -3.01 -15.87
CA VAL A 23 8.15 -3.44 -15.95
C VAL A 23 7.47 -3.35 -14.58
N ARG A 24 8.13 -3.80 -13.51
CA ARG A 24 7.58 -3.70 -12.15
C ARG A 24 7.34 -2.25 -11.73
N ALA A 25 8.29 -1.35 -12.00
CA ALA A 25 8.17 0.07 -11.68
C ALA A 25 7.04 0.75 -12.47
N ALA A 26 6.91 0.42 -13.77
CA ALA A 26 5.83 0.96 -14.60
C ALA A 26 4.45 0.45 -14.14
N MET A 27 4.35 -0.84 -13.77
CA MET A 27 3.11 -1.42 -13.26
C MET A 27 2.71 -0.83 -11.90
N SER A 28 3.67 -0.59 -10.99
CA SER A 28 3.36 0.02 -9.70
C SER A 28 2.81 1.44 -9.88
N GLU A 29 3.39 2.23 -10.78
CA GLU A 29 2.92 3.59 -11.05
C GLU A 29 1.51 3.58 -11.66
N ALA A 30 1.26 2.69 -12.62
CA ALA A 30 -0.08 2.53 -13.21
C ALA A 30 -1.14 2.12 -12.16
N LEU A 31 -0.79 1.22 -11.25
CA LEU A 31 -1.68 0.82 -10.15
C LEU A 31 -1.93 1.96 -9.16
N ILE A 32 -0.90 2.73 -8.81
CA ILE A 32 -1.05 3.91 -7.96
C ILE A 32 -2.03 4.88 -8.63
N GLN A 33 -1.81 5.25 -9.89
CA GLN A 33 -2.68 6.19 -10.58
C GLN A 33 -4.14 5.69 -10.68
N ALA A 34 -4.35 4.40 -10.95
CA ALA A 34 -5.70 3.83 -11.07
C ALA A 34 -6.44 3.75 -9.73
N TYR A 35 -5.74 3.48 -8.62
CA TYR A 35 -6.38 3.20 -7.32
C TYR A 35 -6.24 4.32 -6.29
N ARG A 36 -5.43 5.36 -6.56
CA ARG A 36 -5.17 6.44 -5.59
C ARG A 36 -6.44 7.12 -5.11
N GLU A 37 -7.31 7.56 -6.02
CA GLU A 37 -8.56 8.24 -5.65
C GLU A 37 -9.45 7.34 -4.79
N ARG A 38 -9.58 6.07 -5.18
CA ARG A 38 -10.39 5.09 -4.44
C ARG A 38 -9.82 4.83 -3.05
N ALA A 39 -8.50 4.69 -2.95
CA ALA A 39 -7.80 4.53 -1.68
C ALA A 39 -7.99 5.75 -0.78
N GLN A 40 -7.87 6.98 -1.30
CA GLN A 40 -8.08 8.21 -0.53
C GLN A 40 -9.47 8.26 0.09
N VAL A 41 -10.52 7.91 -0.67
CA VAL A 41 -11.90 7.88 -0.17
C VAL A 41 -12.07 6.83 0.94
N VAL A 42 -11.52 5.63 0.77
CA VAL A 42 -11.67 4.57 1.78
C VAL A 42 -10.82 4.86 3.02
N CYS A 43 -9.59 5.33 2.86
CA CYS A 43 -8.74 5.75 3.98
C CYS A 43 -9.37 6.89 4.79
N ALA A 44 -9.97 7.88 4.12
CA ALA A 44 -10.71 8.95 4.80
C ALA A 44 -11.87 8.39 5.65
N ARG A 45 -12.65 7.46 5.10
CA ARG A 45 -13.74 6.81 5.83
C ARG A 45 -13.26 6.03 7.05
N GLU A 46 -12.16 5.29 6.92
CA GLU A 46 -11.61 4.51 8.04
C GLU A 46 -11.01 5.42 9.12
N THR A 47 -10.32 6.52 8.76
CA THR A 47 -9.87 7.52 9.76
C THR A 47 -11.01 8.08 10.60
N LEU A 48 -12.19 8.29 10.00
CA LEU A 48 -13.38 8.77 10.72
C LEU A 48 -13.95 7.74 11.69
N LYS A 49 -13.95 6.46 11.30
CA LYS A 49 -14.38 5.38 12.19
C LYS A 49 -13.46 5.21 13.40
N GLU A 50 -12.16 5.34 13.18
CA GLU A 50 -11.17 5.20 14.24
C GLU A 50 -11.22 6.38 15.23
N SER A 51 -11.27 7.62 14.72
CA SER A 51 -11.47 8.81 15.55
C SER A 51 -12.83 8.84 16.27
N GLY A 52 -13.87 8.24 15.69
CA GLY A 52 -15.18 8.10 16.33
C GLY A 52 -15.21 7.14 17.54
N LYS A 53 -14.21 6.25 17.69
CA LYS A 53 -14.09 5.41 18.89
C LYS A 53 -13.52 6.16 20.10
N ASP A 54 -12.73 7.21 19.86
CA ASP A 54 -12.12 8.05 20.90
C ASP A 54 -12.89 9.36 21.15
N ALA A 55 -13.79 9.76 20.24
CA ALA A 55 -14.47 11.05 20.28
C ALA A 55 -15.78 11.03 21.08
N SER A 56 -15.65 11.14 22.41
CA SER A 56 -16.66 11.84 23.18
C SER A 56 -16.62 13.34 22.84
N ARG A 57 -17.72 13.84 22.26
CA ARG A 57 -18.28 15.21 22.39
C ARG A 57 -17.96 16.35 21.39
N GLU A 58 -16.88 16.39 20.62
CA GLU A 58 -16.69 17.55 19.71
C GLU A 58 -15.98 17.21 18.40
N ALA A 59 -16.73 17.07 17.29
CA ALA A 59 -16.32 17.53 15.95
C ALA A 59 -17.35 17.10 14.88
N ALA A 60 -18.10 18.06 14.36
CA ALA A 60 -18.86 17.92 13.10
C ALA A 60 -18.04 18.36 11.87
N LYS A 61 -16.74 18.65 12.04
CA LYS A 61 -15.77 18.97 10.96
C LYS A 61 -14.85 17.83 10.44
N PRO A 62 -14.91 16.56 10.89
CA PRO A 62 -13.80 15.62 10.67
C PRO A 62 -13.75 15.09 9.23
N ALA A 63 -14.88 15.02 8.51
CA ALA A 63 -14.95 14.39 7.20
C ALA A 63 -14.14 15.11 6.13
N ALA A 64 -14.35 16.42 5.95
CA ALA A 64 -13.61 17.20 4.95
C ALA A 64 -12.10 17.26 5.26
N ALA A 65 -11.73 17.36 6.54
CA ALA A 65 -10.34 17.34 6.98
C ALA A 65 -9.66 15.98 6.71
N SER A 66 -10.37 14.87 6.93
CA SER A 66 -9.86 13.52 6.63
C SER A 66 -9.63 13.30 5.13
N VAL A 67 -10.55 13.77 4.28
CA VAL A 67 -10.38 13.69 2.82
C VAL A 67 -9.21 14.56 2.37
N ALA A 68 -9.10 15.79 2.89
CA ALA A 68 -7.98 16.68 2.57
C ALA A 68 -6.63 16.06 2.94
N LEU A 69 -6.53 15.45 4.13
CA LEU A 69 -5.31 14.78 4.61
C LEU A 69 -4.82 13.70 3.65
N TRP A 70 -5.71 12.81 3.19
CA TRP A 70 -5.33 11.73 2.28
C TRP A 70 -5.16 12.20 0.83
N SER A 71 -5.85 13.27 0.44
CA SER A 71 -5.65 13.91 -0.86
C SER A 71 -4.23 14.46 -1.02
N SER A 72 -3.65 14.97 0.08
CA SER A 72 -2.28 15.47 0.16
C SER A 72 -1.26 14.42 0.63
N ALA A 73 -1.56 13.12 0.52
CA ALA A 73 -0.61 12.08 0.91
C ALA A 73 0.71 12.22 0.14
N GLU A 74 1.82 12.27 0.90
CA GLU A 74 3.17 12.57 0.41
C GLU A 74 3.79 11.40 -0.34
N ALA A 75 3.44 10.16 0.05
CA ALA A 75 3.91 8.96 -0.62
C ALA A 75 2.77 7.97 -0.86
N ALA A 76 2.87 7.29 -2.01
CA ALA A 76 2.02 6.20 -2.43
C ALA A 76 2.92 5.06 -2.91
N GLU A 77 2.85 3.90 -2.26
CA GLU A 77 3.67 2.73 -2.60
C GLU A 77 2.79 1.49 -2.75
N ILE A 78 3.09 0.62 -3.72
CA ILE A 78 2.46 -0.69 -3.82
C ILE A 78 3.32 -1.72 -3.10
N THR A 79 2.77 -2.34 -2.07
CA THR A 79 3.43 -3.42 -1.31
C THR A 79 2.61 -4.70 -1.38
N ILE A 80 3.27 -5.85 -1.26
CA ILE A 80 2.58 -7.14 -1.14
C ILE A 80 2.43 -7.47 0.34
N GLY A 81 1.19 -7.72 0.76
CA GLY A 81 0.82 -8.00 2.13
C GLY A 81 0.67 -6.75 3.00
N ALA A 82 -0.14 -6.85 4.05
CA ALA A 82 -0.28 -5.79 5.05
C ALA A 82 0.21 -6.24 6.41
N LYS A 83 1.14 -5.47 6.99
CA LYS A 83 1.66 -5.73 8.36
C LYS A 83 0.63 -5.53 9.47
N VAL A 84 -0.55 -5.02 9.13
CA VAL A 84 -1.65 -4.77 10.07
C VAL A 84 -2.40 -6.04 10.46
N ALA A 85 -2.43 -7.04 9.59
CA ALA A 85 -3.04 -8.32 9.89
C ALA A 85 -2.07 -9.13 10.76
N ASP A 86 -2.41 -9.36 12.03
CA ASP A 86 -1.58 -10.13 12.95
C ASP A 86 -1.80 -11.63 12.74
N VAL A 87 -1.16 -12.16 11.69
CA VAL A 87 -1.21 -13.58 11.32
C VAL A 87 0.21 -14.09 11.20
N MET A 88 0.46 -15.23 11.83
CA MET A 88 1.75 -15.90 11.77
C MET A 88 1.95 -16.63 10.43
N LEU A 89 3.21 -16.78 10.01
CA LEU A 89 3.53 -17.38 8.71
C LEU A 89 3.00 -18.82 8.55
N TRP A 90 2.99 -19.60 9.65
CA TRP A 90 2.55 -20.99 9.67
C TRP A 90 1.03 -21.17 9.79
N ASP A 91 0.28 -20.12 10.07
CA ASP A 91 -1.18 -20.18 10.24
C ASP A 91 -1.91 -20.04 8.89
N TYR A 92 -1.60 -20.93 7.94
CA TYR A 92 -2.08 -20.85 6.56
C TYR A 92 -3.60 -21.05 6.40
N ASN A 93 -4.27 -21.59 7.42
CA ASN A 93 -5.73 -21.76 7.45
C ASN A 93 -6.47 -20.49 7.93
N ASN A 94 -5.72 -19.47 8.37
CA ASN A 94 -6.31 -18.22 8.81
C ASN A 94 -6.92 -17.46 7.62
N PRO A 95 -8.18 -16.98 7.71
CA PRO A 95 -8.81 -16.23 6.62
C PRO A 95 -8.07 -14.93 6.25
N LEU A 96 -7.25 -14.39 7.15
CA LEU A 96 -6.46 -13.18 6.92
C LEU A 96 -5.04 -13.47 6.42
N TRP A 97 -4.65 -14.74 6.23
CA TRP A 97 -3.31 -15.10 5.79
C TRP A 97 -2.98 -14.51 4.42
N ASP A 98 -3.92 -14.58 3.47
CA ASP A 98 -3.74 -13.98 2.14
C ASP A 98 -3.64 -12.45 2.21
N VAL A 99 -4.38 -11.79 3.11
CA VAL A 99 -4.29 -10.33 3.33
C VAL A 99 -2.89 -9.97 3.86
N ARG A 100 -2.36 -10.76 4.79
CA ARG A 100 -1.05 -10.54 5.39
C ARG A 100 0.11 -10.73 4.40
N TYR A 101 0.02 -11.71 3.49
CA TYR A 101 1.19 -12.14 2.71
C TYR A 101 1.04 -12.10 1.19
N ARG A 102 -0.17 -12.03 0.63
CA ARG A 102 -0.40 -12.15 -0.82
C ARG A 102 -1.12 -10.97 -1.47
N HIS A 103 -2.01 -10.31 -0.74
CA HIS A 103 -2.81 -9.25 -1.33
C HIS A 103 -1.95 -8.02 -1.63
N PRO A 104 -2.04 -7.44 -2.84
CA PRO A 104 -1.42 -6.17 -3.13
C PRO A 104 -2.13 -5.06 -2.35
N HIS A 105 -1.34 -4.21 -1.71
CA HIS A 105 -1.79 -3.07 -0.94
C HIS A 105 -1.20 -1.78 -1.48
N LEU A 106 -2.02 -0.74 -1.58
CA LEU A 106 -1.59 0.63 -1.82
C LEU A 106 -1.44 1.31 -0.47
N VAL A 107 -0.21 1.66 -0.14
CA VAL A 107 0.16 2.32 1.09
C VAL A 107 0.23 3.81 0.85
N LEU A 108 -0.64 4.57 1.51
CA LEU A 108 -0.61 6.02 1.55
C LEU A 108 -0.02 6.48 2.88
N THR A 109 0.90 7.43 2.85
CA THR A 109 1.41 8.11 4.05
C THR A 109 1.01 9.57 4.01
N ALA A 110 0.38 10.03 5.09
CA ALA A 110 -0.02 11.42 5.25
C ALA A 110 0.62 12.01 6.51
N SER A 111 1.17 13.20 6.37
CA SER A 111 1.84 13.94 7.44
C SER A 111 0.90 15.06 7.89
N GLY A 112 0.17 14.82 8.98
CA GLY A 112 -0.71 15.80 9.63
C GLY A 112 -0.19 16.19 11.01
N ALA A 113 -1.08 16.32 11.99
CA ALA A 113 -0.70 16.46 13.41
C ALA A 113 0.06 15.23 13.96
N ARG A 114 -0.14 14.07 13.35
CA ARG A 114 0.61 12.83 13.54
C ARG A 114 0.88 12.22 12.17
N SER A 115 1.95 11.45 12.04
CA SER A 115 2.20 10.68 10.82
C SER A 115 1.22 9.51 10.78
N LEU A 116 0.45 9.41 9.69
CA LEU A 116 -0.58 8.39 9.50
C LEU A 116 -0.23 7.57 8.28
N LYS A 117 -0.40 6.25 8.41
CA LYS A 117 -0.21 5.29 7.34
C LYS A 117 -1.52 4.56 7.09
N CYS A 118 -2.00 4.59 5.85
CA CYS A 118 -3.15 3.82 5.41
C CYS A 118 -2.72 2.76 4.41
N SER A 119 -3.01 1.48 4.68
CA SER A 119 -2.85 0.39 3.72
C SER A 119 -4.21 -0.01 3.14
N TYR A 120 -4.41 0.29 1.85
CA TYR A 120 -5.60 -0.07 1.09
C TYR A 120 -5.40 -1.39 0.34
N ASP A 121 -6.24 -2.39 0.59
CA ASP A 121 -6.24 -3.69 -0.11
C ASP A 121 -6.91 -3.54 -1.49
N LEU A 122 -6.14 -3.73 -2.57
CA LEU A 122 -6.67 -3.58 -3.94
C LEU A 122 -7.65 -4.70 -4.32
N ARG A 123 -7.58 -5.87 -3.68
CA ARG A 123 -8.49 -7.00 -3.94
C ARG A 123 -9.78 -6.88 -3.16
N ALA A 124 -9.69 -6.64 -1.86
CA ALA A 124 -10.85 -6.61 -0.97
C ALA A 124 -11.53 -5.23 -0.93
N GLY A 125 -10.85 -4.17 -1.37
CA GLY A 125 -11.39 -2.81 -1.39
C GLY A 125 -11.54 -2.18 0.00
N VAL A 126 -10.85 -2.73 1.00
CA VAL A 126 -10.84 -2.26 2.39
C VAL A 126 -9.55 -1.52 2.69
N ALA A 127 -9.54 -0.67 3.72
CA ALA A 127 -8.34 0.01 4.17
C ALA A 127 -8.10 -0.21 5.66
N PHE A 128 -6.84 -0.12 6.05
CA PHE A 128 -6.42 -0.16 7.44
C PHE A 128 -5.56 1.06 7.72
N VAL A 129 -5.93 1.84 8.73
CA VAL A 129 -5.21 3.05 9.13
C VAL A 129 -4.41 2.76 10.40
N GLN A 130 -3.21 3.31 10.48
CA GLN A 130 -2.30 3.19 11.62
C GLN A 130 -1.62 4.54 11.86
N VAL A 131 -1.39 4.85 13.12
CA VAL A 131 -0.50 5.95 13.54
C VAL A 131 0.93 5.41 13.52
N LEU A 132 1.84 6.16 12.88
CA LEU A 132 3.28 5.87 12.84
C LEU A 132 4.01 6.40 14.07
#